data_AF-A0A2P4X3M4-F1
#
_entry.id   AF-A0A2P4X3M4-F1
#
_cell.length_a   1.000
_cell.length_b   1.000
_cell.length_c   1.000
_cell.angle_alpha   90.00
_cell.angle_beta   90.00
_cell.angle_gamma   90.00
#
_symmetry.space_group_name_H-M   'P 1'
#
loop_
_entity.id
_entity.type
_entity.pdbx_description
1 polymer ?
#
loop_
_entity_poly.entity_id
_entity_poly.type
_entity_poly.pdbx_seq_one_letter_code
_entity_poly.pdbx_strand_id
1 'polypeptide(L)'
;MAHYGRAGNERVTLVVDVDHTLTKLLECAAAWHEAEHEEKINVDTIASSSWTSVWSDADSKTHKFYESKRFETELEAVAGAMEVLKPLRKYFSLLAITDRPRFVEKQTREWLDHHFSGVFDKLVFVDEDSPEHLMARKKELYDELKVKIAVGSDAAMLAEVAEDVGHVVVVGSVPWTKAVTETRSSVVQVSEWPAAKEIFDQLIKDLELQPLEKVFPGPRLARYTDDLVTVSTRKPAVFYANIINSKFTVQKQETVRLQASEAAITTAVQAAEILRIQNNAVTTKISTRYALNRPKERGGYRVPKLELVLQRVARKA
;
A
#
# COMPACT_ATOMS: atom_id res chain seq x y z
N MET A 1 -26.06 -5.33 8.69
CA MET A 1 -26.37 -4.56 7.47
C MET A 1 -25.42 -3.38 7.41
N ALA A 2 -24.42 -3.44 6.53
CA ALA A 2 -23.42 -2.36 6.40
C ALA A 2 -24.01 -1.26 5.50
N HIS A 3 -24.11 -0.06 6.06
CA HIS A 3 -24.51 1.14 5.33
C HIS A 3 -23.43 1.50 4.30
N TYR A 4 -23.59 1.03 3.06
CA TYR A 4 -22.97 1.65 1.90
C TYR A 4 -23.68 2.98 1.65
N GLY A 5 -23.21 4.01 2.33
CA GLY A 5 -23.71 5.37 2.24
C GLY A 5 -23.20 6.09 0.98
N ARG A 6 -24.15 6.28 0.05
CA ARG A 6 -24.34 7.43 -0.84
C ARG A 6 -23.32 7.70 -1.96
N ALA A 7 -23.77 7.42 -3.19
CA ALA A 7 -23.48 8.23 -4.36
C ALA A 7 -23.89 9.70 -4.09
N GLY A 8 -22.98 10.65 -4.32
CA GLY A 8 -23.27 12.10 -4.19
C GLY A 8 -22.15 13.00 -3.66
N ASN A 9 -20.86 12.63 -3.79
CA ASN A 9 -19.67 13.49 -3.89
C ASN A 9 -18.42 12.59 -3.72
N GLU A 10 -17.89 12.04 -4.81
CA GLU A 10 -16.59 11.36 -4.76
C GLU A 10 -15.53 12.46 -4.52
N ARG A 11 -14.92 12.49 -3.32
CA ARG A 11 -13.81 13.41 -3.02
C ARG A 11 -12.65 13.12 -3.97
N VAL A 12 -11.89 14.15 -4.33
CA VAL A 12 -10.69 14.01 -5.15
C VAL A 12 -9.69 13.05 -4.47
N THR A 13 -9.23 12.04 -5.20
CA THR A 13 -8.28 11.05 -4.69
C THR A 13 -6.87 11.63 -4.66
N LEU A 14 -6.31 11.69 -3.46
CA LEU A 14 -4.91 12.03 -3.19
C LEU A 14 -4.23 10.80 -2.59
N VAL A 15 -3.19 10.31 -3.26
CA VAL A 15 -2.41 9.15 -2.82
C VAL A 15 -1.05 9.59 -2.29
N VAL A 16 -0.61 8.99 -1.19
CA VAL A 16 0.66 9.32 -0.52
C VAL A 16 1.48 8.05 -0.39
N ASP A 17 2.70 8.05 -0.93
CA ASP A 17 3.67 6.97 -0.68
C ASP A 17 4.00 6.90 0.81
N VAL A 18 4.10 5.69 1.37
CA VAL A 18 4.41 5.50 2.79
C VAL A 18 5.91 5.59 3.05
N ASP A 19 6.68 4.89 2.21
CA ASP A 19 8.11 4.71 2.41
C ASP A 19 8.87 5.99 2.01
N HIS A 20 9.74 6.46 2.90
CA HIS A 20 10.54 7.70 2.77
C HIS A 20 9.75 9.01 2.79
N THR A 21 8.44 8.99 2.52
CA THR A 21 7.58 10.19 2.49
C THR A 21 6.84 10.39 3.82
N LEU A 22 6.30 9.30 4.38
CA LEU A 22 5.68 9.29 5.72
C LEU A 22 6.59 8.70 6.78
N THR A 23 7.53 7.86 6.38
CA THR A 23 8.40 7.07 7.27
C THR A 23 9.88 7.38 7.03
N LYS A 24 10.68 7.34 8.09
CA LYS A 24 12.15 7.38 8.00
C LYS A 24 12.73 5.97 7.79
N LEU A 25 12.35 5.34 6.68
CA LEU A 25 12.61 3.91 6.46
C LEU A 25 14.11 3.60 6.30
N LEU A 26 14.88 4.44 5.59
CA LEU A 26 16.32 4.19 5.39
C LEU A 26 17.08 4.35 6.69
N GLU A 27 16.73 5.35 7.48
CA GLU A 27 17.34 5.62 8.78
C GLU A 27 17.07 4.48 9.75
N CYS A 28 15.83 3.96 9.76
CA CYS A 28 15.47 2.79 10.56
C CYS A 28 16.23 1.53 10.10
N ALA A 29 16.35 1.31 8.79
CA ALA A 29 17.10 0.18 8.23
C ALA A 29 18.61 0.28 8.46
N ALA A 30 19.19 1.47 8.35
CA ALA A 30 20.60 1.73 8.65
C ALA A 30 20.90 1.51 10.14
N ALA A 31 20.05 2.03 11.03
CA ALA A 31 20.20 1.84 12.47
C ALA A 31 20.02 0.36 12.88
N TRP A 32 19.12 -0.37 12.21
CA TRP A 32 18.98 -1.82 12.39
C TRP A 32 20.26 -2.55 11.99
N HIS A 33 20.81 -2.22 10.82
CA HIS A 33 22.01 -2.85 10.33
C HIS A 33 23.22 -2.59 11.25
N GLU A 34 23.39 -1.36 11.71
CA GLU A 34 24.46 -1.01 12.66
C GLU A 34 24.34 -1.80 13.97
N ALA A 35 23.12 -1.99 14.49
CA ALA A 35 22.89 -2.74 15.71
C ALA A 35 23.15 -4.26 15.57
N GLU A 36 22.84 -4.85 14.41
CA GLU A 36 22.98 -6.30 14.17
C GLU A 36 24.37 -6.70 13.64
N HIS A 37 25.08 -5.77 12.99
CA HIS A 37 26.31 -6.06 12.26
C HIS A 37 27.51 -5.19 12.63
N GLU A 38 27.34 -4.23 13.56
CA GLU A 38 28.38 -3.27 13.97
C GLU A 38 28.96 -2.45 12.80
N GLU A 39 28.19 -2.36 11.70
CA GLU A 39 28.58 -1.67 10.47
C GLU A 39 27.62 -0.52 10.17
N LYS A 40 28.19 0.69 10.13
CA LYS A 40 27.46 1.92 9.84
C LYS A 40 27.14 2.05 8.36
N ILE A 41 25.87 2.32 8.07
CA ILE A 41 25.41 2.68 6.72
C ILE A 41 25.21 4.18 6.67
N ASN A 42 25.89 4.85 5.73
CA ASN A 42 25.62 6.25 5.45
C ASN A 42 24.43 6.36 4.46
N VAL A 43 23.27 6.75 4.98
CA VAL A 43 22.02 6.88 4.20
C VAL A 43 22.20 7.80 2.99
N ASP A 44 22.96 8.90 3.14
CA ASP A 44 23.19 9.88 2.07
C ASP A 44 23.95 9.31 0.86
N THR A 45 24.56 8.13 0.99
CA THR A 45 25.34 7.48 -0.08
C THR A 45 24.56 6.41 -0.84
N ILE A 46 23.32 6.13 -0.46
CA ILE A 46 22.51 5.08 -1.08
C ILE A 46 22.16 5.48 -2.52
N ALA A 47 22.51 4.61 -3.47
CA ALA A 47 22.46 4.92 -4.90
C ALA A 47 21.12 4.62 -5.59
N SER A 48 20.22 3.86 -4.97
CA SER A 48 18.88 3.58 -5.52
C SER A 48 17.90 3.10 -4.43
N SER A 49 16.63 3.02 -4.78
CA SER A 49 15.55 2.45 -3.94
C SER A 49 15.65 0.94 -3.70
N SER A 50 16.56 0.24 -4.39
CA SER A 50 16.77 -1.18 -4.18
C SER A 50 17.49 -1.46 -2.87
N TRP A 51 17.04 -2.46 -2.12
CA TRP A 51 17.74 -2.96 -0.93
C TRP A 51 19.16 -3.45 -1.23
N THR A 52 19.47 -3.82 -2.47
CA THR A 52 20.86 -4.13 -2.90
C THR A 52 21.79 -2.93 -2.88
N SER A 53 21.25 -1.71 -2.91
CA SER A 53 22.02 -0.47 -2.70
C SER A 53 22.26 -0.14 -1.23
N VAL A 54 21.58 -0.85 -0.32
CA VAL A 54 21.73 -0.71 1.14
C VAL A 54 22.59 -1.84 1.69
N TRP A 55 22.36 -3.07 1.22
CA TRP A 55 23.04 -4.27 1.71
C TRP A 55 23.51 -5.17 0.58
N SER A 56 24.68 -5.80 0.74
CA SER A 56 25.22 -6.78 -0.20
C SER A 56 24.46 -8.11 -0.22
N ASP A 57 23.86 -8.52 0.91
CA ASP A 57 22.97 -9.68 1.05
C ASP A 57 21.52 -9.23 1.30
N ALA A 58 20.97 -8.53 0.30
CA ALA A 58 19.70 -7.82 0.42
C ALA A 58 18.52 -8.75 0.73
N ASP A 59 18.42 -9.92 0.10
CA ASP A 59 17.25 -10.80 0.24
C ASP A 59 17.09 -11.29 1.69
N SER A 60 18.17 -11.79 2.31
CA SER A 60 18.14 -12.26 3.69
C SER A 60 17.92 -11.11 4.67
N LYS A 61 18.64 -9.99 4.48
CA LYS A 61 18.60 -8.84 5.39
C LYS A 61 17.27 -8.09 5.33
N THR A 62 16.65 -7.97 4.16
CA THR A 62 15.33 -7.34 4.00
C THR A 62 14.28 -8.05 4.81
N HIS A 63 14.23 -9.38 4.74
CA HIS A 63 13.27 -10.16 5.51
C HIS A 63 13.50 -9.99 7.02
N LYS A 64 14.76 -10.13 7.48
CA LYS A 64 15.13 -9.96 8.90
C LYS A 64 14.84 -8.55 9.43
N PHE A 65 15.11 -7.52 8.62
CA PHE A 65 14.80 -6.14 8.97
C PHE A 65 13.31 -5.95 9.22
N TYR A 66 12.47 -6.42 8.29
CA TYR A 66 11.02 -6.30 8.41
C TYR A 66 10.41 -7.13 9.55
N GLU A 67 11.05 -8.22 9.95
CA GLU A 67 10.68 -9.01 11.14
C GLU A 67 11.28 -8.45 12.44
N SER A 68 12.21 -7.50 12.36
CA SER A 68 12.90 -6.97 13.52
C SER A 68 11.98 -6.13 14.41
N LYS A 69 12.25 -6.16 15.71
CA LYS A 69 11.61 -5.28 16.69
C LYS A 69 11.84 -3.80 16.36
N ARG A 70 12.97 -3.47 15.72
CA ARG A 70 13.31 -2.11 15.33
C ARG A 70 12.36 -1.57 14.26
N PHE A 71 12.06 -2.36 13.23
CA PHE A 71 11.02 -1.99 12.25
C PHE A 71 9.64 -1.86 12.92
N GLU A 72 9.30 -2.78 13.83
CA GLU A 72 8.00 -2.78 14.52
C GLU A 72 7.80 -1.57 15.46
N THR A 73 8.85 -1.13 16.17
CA THR A 73 8.70 -0.19 17.29
C THR A 73 9.49 1.10 17.18
N GLU A 74 10.52 1.16 16.32
CA GLU A 74 11.42 2.32 16.20
C GLU A 74 11.32 3.00 14.82
N LEU A 75 10.44 2.55 13.94
CA LEU A 75 10.18 3.25 12.68
C LEU A 75 9.51 4.60 12.95
N GLU A 76 10.26 5.68 12.71
CA GLU A 76 9.77 7.05 12.93
C GLU A 76 8.95 7.58 11.76
N ALA A 77 7.96 8.43 12.09
CA ALA A 77 7.24 9.23 11.10
C ALA A 77 8.04 10.48 10.71
N VAL A 78 7.87 10.94 9.47
CA VAL A 78 8.41 12.23 9.02
C VAL A 78 7.63 13.36 9.70
N ALA A 79 8.37 14.34 10.25
CA ALA A 79 7.78 15.44 11.00
C ALA A 79 6.86 16.32 10.13
N GLY A 80 5.76 16.81 10.71
CA GLY A 80 4.81 17.71 10.06
C GLY A 80 3.81 17.05 9.12
N ALA A 81 3.99 15.77 8.78
CA ALA A 81 3.12 15.06 7.84
C ALA A 81 1.67 14.95 8.34
N MET A 82 1.49 14.62 9.62
CA MET A 82 0.17 14.44 10.25
C MET A 82 -0.61 15.76 10.31
N GLU A 83 0.08 16.84 10.68
CA GLU A 83 -0.45 18.19 10.81
C GLU A 83 -0.94 18.74 9.48
N VAL A 84 -0.27 18.37 8.38
CA VAL A 84 -0.64 18.78 7.02
C VAL A 84 -1.73 17.89 6.43
N LEU A 85 -1.62 16.56 6.56
CA LEU A 85 -2.56 15.64 5.92
C LEU A 85 -3.94 15.60 6.61
N LYS A 86 -3.99 15.69 7.94
CA LYS A 86 -5.27 15.54 8.67
C LYS A 86 -6.33 16.58 8.28
N PRO A 87 -6.01 17.88 8.16
CA PRO A 87 -6.98 18.88 7.70
C PRO A 87 -7.44 18.69 6.25
N LEU A 88 -6.62 18.05 5.40
CA LEU A 88 -6.92 17.84 3.98
C LEU A 88 -8.06 16.85 3.74
N ARG A 89 -8.39 16.00 4.72
CA ARG A 89 -9.54 15.07 4.64
C ARG A 89 -10.87 15.73 4.31
N LYS A 90 -11.04 17.01 4.61
CA LYS A 90 -12.27 17.74 4.29
C LYS A 90 -12.43 17.99 2.80
N TYR A 91 -11.36 17.91 2.02
CA TYR A 91 -11.34 18.13 0.58
C TYR A 91 -11.05 16.85 -0.20
N PHE A 92 -10.16 15.99 0.32
CA PHE A 92 -9.61 14.86 -0.42
C PHE A 92 -9.99 13.50 0.19
N SER A 93 -10.08 12.48 -0.66
CA SER A 93 -10.01 11.08 -0.27
C SER A 93 -8.53 10.70 -0.16
N LEU A 94 -8.04 10.46 1.06
CA LEU A 94 -6.61 10.23 1.32
C LEU A 94 -6.31 8.75 1.31
N LEU A 95 -5.46 8.29 0.39
CA LEU A 95 -5.00 6.90 0.31
C LEU A 95 -3.51 6.85 0.63
N ALA A 96 -3.09 5.87 1.43
CA ALA A 96 -1.69 5.52 1.59
C ALA A 96 -1.33 4.41 0.58
N ILE A 97 -0.17 4.49 -0.06
CA ILE A 97 0.35 3.44 -0.95
C ILE A 97 1.76 3.02 -0.56
N THR A 98 2.09 1.73 -0.67
CA THR A 98 3.40 1.20 -0.28
C THR A 98 3.85 0.03 -1.13
N ASP A 99 5.17 -0.07 -1.31
CA ASP A 99 5.87 -1.16 -1.99
C ASP A 99 6.32 -2.26 -1.02
N ARG A 100 5.99 -2.12 0.27
CA ARG A 100 6.31 -3.13 1.28
C ARG A 100 5.74 -4.49 0.91
N PRO A 101 6.43 -5.58 1.28
CA PRO A 101 5.90 -6.91 1.07
C PRO A 101 4.67 -7.15 1.96
N ARG A 102 3.72 -7.96 1.48
CA ARG A 102 2.46 -8.23 2.19
C ARG A 102 2.61 -8.84 3.57
N PHE A 103 3.72 -9.52 3.87
CA PHE A 103 3.92 -10.14 5.18
C PHE A 103 4.07 -9.11 6.31
N VAL A 104 4.39 -7.85 6.01
CA VAL A 104 4.39 -6.73 6.99
C VAL A 104 3.12 -5.87 6.96
N GLU A 105 2.04 -6.38 6.35
CA GLU A 105 0.79 -5.63 6.20
C GLU A 105 0.21 -5.20 7.55
N LYS A 106 0.21 -6.12 8.52
CA LYS A 106 -0.31 -5.85 9.86
C LYS A 106 0.46 -4.70 10.52
N GLN A 107 1.79 -4.81 10.56
CA GLN A 107 2.68 -3.82 11.17
C GLN A 107 2.51 -2.45 10.49
N THR A 108 2.42 -2.42 9.16
CA THR A 108 2.24 -1.16 8.41
C THR A 108 0.89 -0.50 8.71
N ARG A 109 -0.18 -1.28 8.83
CA ARG A 109 -1.51 -0.77 9.21
C ARG A 109 -1.54 -0.25 10.64
N GLU A 110 -0.96 -0.99 11.58
CA GLU A 110 -0.86 -0.59 12.99
C GLU A 110 -0.01 0.67 13.15
N TRP A 111 1.09 0.76 12.40
CA TRP A 111 1.94 1.95 12.35
C TRP A 111 1.20 3.19 11.83
N LEU A 112 0.46 3.06 10.72
CA LEU A 112 -0.36 4.16 10.19
C LEU A 112 -1.49 4.55 11.15
N ASP A 113 -2.14 3.60 11.81
CA ASP A 113 -3.16 3.89 12.82
C ASP A 113 -2.57 4.61 14.04
N HIS A 114 -1.32 4.34 14.39
CA HIS A 114 -0.62 5.00 15.49
C HIS A 114 -0.19 6.43 15.14
N HIS A 115 0.53 6.62 14.02
CA HIS A 115 1.12 7.91 13.65
C HIS A 115 0.17 8.82 12.87
N PHE A 116 -0.77 8.25 12.11
CA PHE A 116 -1.69 8.95 11.21
C PHE A 116 -3.14 8.60 11.52
N SER A 117 -3.48 8.48 12.81
CA SER A 117 -4.81 8.10 13.29
C SER A 117 -5.92 8.93 12.64
N GLY A 118 -6.75 8.24 11.85
CA GLY A 118 -7.90 8.83 11.19
C GLY A 118 -7.57 9.75 10.01
N VAL A 119 -6.36 9.65 9.43
CA VAL A 119 -5.95 10.41 8.23
C VAL A 119 -6.35 9.70 6.94
N PHE A 120 -6.03 8.43 6.81
CA PHE A 120 -6.19 7.70 5.56
C PHE A 120 -7.53 6.96 5.51
N ASP A 121 -8.17 7.00 4.35
CA ASP A 121 -9.37 6.23 4.04
C ASP A 121 -9.04 4.77 3.71
N LYS A 122 -7.84 4.51 3.15
CA LYS A 122 -7.37 3.18 2.76
C LYS A 122 -5.84 3.11 2.69
N LEU A 123 -5.30 1.92 2.95
CA LEU A 123 -3.93 1.53 2.60
C LEU A 123 -3.95 0.61 1.38
N VAL A 124 -3.08 0.88 0.42
CA VAL A 124 -2.91 0.12 -0.82
C VAL A 124 -1.48 -0.41 -0.87
N PHE A 125 -1.35 -1.72 -1.05
CA PHE A 125 -0.06 -2.33 -1.35
C PHE A 125 0.04 -2.52 -2.86
N VAL A 126 1.21 -2.25 -3.43
CA VAL A 126 1.45 -2.47 -4.85
C VAL A 126 1.43 -3.96 -5.19
N ASP A 127 1.90 -4.81 -4.28
CA ASP A 127 1.79 -6.27 -4.36
C ASP A 127 2.53 -6.84 -5.59
N GLU A 128 3.72 -6.31 -5.87
CA GLU A 128 4.60 -6.74 -6.95
C GLU A 128 6.03 -6.93 -6.41
N ASP A 129 6.59 -8.11 -6.66
CA ASP A 129 7.92 -8.48 -6.15
C ASP A 129 9.03 -8.22 -7.18
N SER A 130 8.65 -8.01 -8.44
CA SER A 130 9.58 -7.74 -9.53
C SER A 130 9.81 -6.24 -9.66
N PRO A 131 11.03 -5.72 -9.42
CA PRO A 131 11.34 -4.30 -9.59
C PRO A 131 10.96 -3.79 -10.99
N GLU A 132 11.18 -4.60 -12.03
CA GLU A 132 10.83 -4.30 -13.42
C GLU A 132 9.33 -4.03 -13.65
N HIS A 133 8.43 -4.55 -12.81
CA HIS A 133 6.99 -4.41 -12.96
C HIS A 133 6.36 -3.49 -11.90
N LEU A 134 7.12 -3.08 -10.88
CA LEU A 134 6.62 -2.27 -9.77
C LEU A 134 6.01 -0.95 -10.27
N MET A 135 6.70 -0.27 -11.18
CA MET A 135 6.27 1.00 -11.75
C MET A 135 5.00 0.85 -12.59
N ALA A 136 4.95 -0.17 -13.44
CA ALA A 136 3.76 -0.49 -14.23
C ALA A 136 2.56 -0.80 -13.32
N ARG A 137 2.77 -1.54 -12.22
CA ARG A 137 1.69 -1.87 -11.29
C ARG A 137 1.22 -0.65 -10.50
N LYS A 138 2.11 0.25 -10.07
CA LYS A 138 1.70 1.53 -9.47
C LYS A 138 0.89 2.38 -10.44
N LYS A 139 1.29 2.46 -11.71
CA LYS A 139 0.53 3.19 -12.75
C LYS A 139 -0.88 2.62 -12.91
N GLU A 140 -1.02 1.29 -13.01
CA GLU A 140 -2.33 0.63 -13.02
C GLU A 140 -3.17 0.96 -11.77
N LEU A 141 -2.57 0.97 -10.59
CA LEU A 141 -3.26 1.33 -9.35
C LEU A 141 -3.71 2.80 -9.34
N TYR A 142 -2.90 3.72 -9.88
CA TYR A 142 -3.26 5.13 -9.99
C TYR A 142 -4.47 5.32 -10.90
N ASP A 143 -4.52 4.59 -12.01
CA ASP A 143 -5.67 4.58 -12.93
C ASP A 143 -6.91 3.96 -12.27
N GLU A 144 -6.77 2.79 -11.64
CA GLU A 144 -7.85 2.07 -10.95
C GLU A 144 -8.49 2.91 -9.84
N LEU A 145 -7.67 3.66 -9.09
CA LEU A 145 -8.08 4.52 -7.98
C LEU A 145 -8.47 5.94 -8.43
N LYS A 146 -8.34 6.25 -9.73
CA LYS A 146 -8.57 7.57 -10.33
C LYS A 146 -7.80 8.66 -9.58
N VAL A 147 -6.52 8.41 -9.31
CA VAL A 147 -5.65 9.34 -8.59
C VAL A 147 -5.57 10.66 -9.35
N LYS A 148 -5.75 11.77 -8.62
CA LYS A 148 -5.63 13.12 -9.16
C LYS A 148 -4.41 13.86 -8.63
N ILE A 149 -3.98 13.49 -7.43
CA ILE A 149 -2.80 14.05 -6.77
C ILE A 149 -1.96 12.89 -6.24
N ALA A 150 -0.69 12.82 -6.64
CA ALA A 150 0.27 11.87 -6.11
C ALA A 150 1.33 12.58 -5.26
N VAL A 151 1.63 12.03 -4.09
CA VAL A 151 2.59 12.59 -3.13
C VAL A 151 3.64 11.54 -2.79
N GLY A 152 4.92 11.91 -2.87
CA GLY A 152 6.03 11.01 -2.59
C GLY A 152 7.35 11.77 -2.42
N SER A 153 8.44 11.08 -2.14
CA SER A 153 9.78 11.67 -1.95
C SER A 153 10.77 11.32 -3.06
N ASP A 154 10.46 10.34 -3.91
CA ASP A 154 11.26 9.94 -5.07
C ASP A 154 10.69 10.62 -6.34
N ALA A 155 11.31 11.75 -6.73
CA ALA A 155 10.86 12.53 -7.87
C ALA A 155 10.96 11.77 -9.20
N ALA A 156 11.98 10.92 -9.36
CA ALA A 156 12.19 10.16 -10.60
C ALA A 156 11.12 9.08 -10.76
N MET A 157 10.82 8.35 -9.68
CA MET A 157 9.76 7.34 -9.68
C MET A 157 8.38 7.97 -9.90
N LEU A 158 8.07 9.06 -9.20
CA LEU A 158 6.79 9.75 -9.37
C LEU A 158 6.62 10.32 -10.79
N ALA A 159 7.67 10.86 -11.40
CA ALA A 159 7.58 11.40 -12.76
C ALA A 159 7.16 10.35 -13.81
N GLU A 160 7.54 9.09 -13.60
CA GLU A 160 7.16 7.97 -14.47
C GLU A 160 5.78 7.39 -14.10
N VAL A 161 5.55 7.10 -12.82
CA VAL A 161 4.30 6.45 -12.36
C VAL A 161 3.10 7.40 -12.46
N ALA A 162 3.32 8.69 -12.22
CA ALA A 162 2.28 9.71 -12.17
C ALA A 162 2.18 10.51 -13.48
N GLU A 163 2.66 9.94 -14.60
CA GLU A 163 2.62 10.58 -15.92
C GLU A 163 1.22 11.09 -16.31
N ASP A 164 0.19 10.31 -16.01
CA ASP A 164 -1.21 10.61 -16.32
C ASP A 164 -1.97 11.24 -15.14
N VAL A 165 -1.27 11.53 -14.03
CA VAL A 165 -1.85 12.17 -12.83
C VAL A 165 -1.78 13.69 -12.99
N GLY A 166 -2.87 14.37 -12.60
CA GLY A 166 -3.01 15.82 -12.80
C GLY A 166 -1.97 16.65 -12.03
N HIS A 167 -1.64 16.24 -10.80
CA HIS A 167 -0.69 16.95 -9.94
C HIS A 167 0.23 15.99 -9.18
N VAL A 168 1.50 16.34 -9.11
CA VAL A 168 2.51 15.57 -8.38
C VAL A 168 3.19 16.50 -7.37
N VAL A 169 3.21 16.10 -6.10
CA VAL A 169 3.87 16.84 -5.03
C VAL A 169 5.00 15.99 -4.47
N VAL A 170 6.23 16.43 -4.68
CA VAL A 170 7.42 15.79 -4.09
C VAL A 170 7.71 16.46 -2.76
N VAL A 171 7.71 15.70 -1.67
CA VAL A 171 8.01 16.19 -0.32
C VAL A 171 9.30 15.56 0.18
N GLY A 172 10.28 16.39 0.50
CA GLY A 172 11.63 15.96 0.85
C GLY A 172 12.42 15.49 -0.37
N SER A 173 13.34 14.57 -0.13
CA SER A 173 14.15 13.94 -1.16
C SER A 173 14.72 12.63 -0.64
N VAL A 174 14.88 11.65 -1.53
CA VAL A 174 15.67 10.45 -1.27
C VAL A 174 17.11 10.63 -1.76
N PRO A 175 18.10 9.92 -1.18
CA PRO A 175 19.53 10.11 -1.46
C PRO A 175 19.92 9.93 -2.93
N TRP A 176 19.22 9.06 -3.66
CA TRP A 176 19.49 8.76 -5.06
C TRP A 176 18.81 9.70 -6.06
N THR A 177 17.90 10.57 -5.60
CA THR A 177 17.32 11.60 -6.45
C THR A 177 18.35 12.73 -6.58
N LYS A 178 19.09 12.74 -7.70
CA LYS A 178 19.80 13.95 -8.12
C LYS A 178 18.77 15.07 -8.30
N ALA A 179 19.11 16.30 -7.91
CA ALA A 179 18.26 17.47 -8.11
C ALA A 179 17.74 17.48 -9.56
N VAL A 180 16.45 17.20 -9.73
CA VAL A 180 15.83 17.12 -11.05
C VAL A 180 15.65 18.56 -11.52
N THR A 181 16.52 18.98 -12.45
CA THR A 181 16.55 20.35 -12.98
C THR A 181 15.47 20.61 -14.04
N GLU A 182 14.73 19.58 -14.48
CA GLU A 182 13.68 19.73 -15.48
C GLU A 182 12.37 19.11 -14.99
N THR A 183 11.69 19.90 -14.17
CA THR A 183 10.37 19.58 -13.65
C THR A 183 9.34 19.79 -14.76
N ARG A 184 8.59 18.75 -15.13
CA ARG A 184 7.34 18.90 -15.89
C ARG A 184 6.45 19.91 -15.14
N SER A 185 5.64 20.70 -15.85
CA SER A 185 4.83 21.79 -15.27
C SER A 185 3.86 21.36 -14.17
N SER A 186 3.57 20.06 -14.01
CA SER A 186 2.66 19.49 -13.01
C SER A 186 3.33 18.91 -11.76
N VAL A 187 4.68 18.89 -11.70
CA VAL A 187 5.44 18.38 -10.54
C VAL A 187 5.90 19.57 -9.69
N VAL A 188 5.65 19.54 -8.38
CA VAL A 188 6.10 20.58 -7.44
C VAL A 188 6.90 19.92 -6.32
N GLN A 189 8.13 20.35 -6.11
CA GLN A 189 9.00 19.82 -5.06
C GLN A 189 9.14 20.81 -3.90
N VAL A 190 9.02 20.30 -2.68
CA VAL A 190 9.23 21.02 -1.42
C VAL A 190 10.14 20.21 -0.51
N SER A 191 10.89 20.87 0.37
CA SER A 191 11.87 20.20 1.25
C SER A 191 11.24 19.46 2.43
N GLU A 192 10.05 19.86 2.87
CA GLU A 192 9.42 19.35 4.08
C GLU A 192 7.89 19.51 4.06
N TRP A 193 7.20 18.77 4.91
CA TRP A 193 5.74 18.77 4.97
C TRP A 193 5.11 20.13 5.26
N PRO A 194 5.62 20.97 6.19
CA PRO A 194 5.06 22.30 6.41
C PRO A 194 4.98 23.17 5.13
N ALA A 195 5.99 23.10 4.27
CA ALA A 195 6.00 23.79 2.98
C ALA A 195 4.98 23.19 1.98
N ALA A 196 4.73 21.88 2.06
CA ALA A 196 3.70 21.23 1.23
C ALA A 196 2.28 21.77 1.49
N LYS A 197 2.02 22.33 2.68
CA LYS A 197 0.71 22.90 3.02
C LYS A 197 0.28 23.99 2.04
N GLU A 198 1.20 24.88 1.68
CA GLU A 198 0.90 25.98 0.74
C GLU A 198 0.54 25.46 -0.65
N ILE A 199 1.22 24.39 -1.08
CA ILE A 199 0.92 23.71 -2.34
C ILE A 199 -0.49 23.11 -2.32
N PHE A 200 -0.87 22.42 -1.25
CA PHE A 200 -2.22 21.87 -1.14
C PHE A 200 -3.29 22.97 -1.05
N ASP A 201 -3.03 24.07 -0.34
CA ASP A 201 -3.95 25.22 -0.28
C ASP A 201 -4.15 25.84 -1.68
N GLN A 202 -3.12 25.87 -2.51
CA GLN A 202 -3.22 26.31 -3.90
C GLN A 202 -4.01 25.31 -4.75
N LEU A 203 -3.71 24.01 -4.66
CA LEU A 203 -4.44 22.96 -5.37
C LEU A 203 -5.94 22.93 -5.02
N ILE A 204 -6.30 23.18 -3.76
CA ILE A 204 -7.70 23.30 -3.34
C ILE A 204 -8.41 24.44 -4.09
N LYS A 205 -7.74 25.57 -4.31
CA LYS A 205 -8.29 26.71 -5.05
C LYS A 205 -8.38 26.40 -6.55
N ASP A 206 -7.31 25.87 -7.13
CA ASP A 206 -7.22 25.58 -8.57
C ASP A 206 -8.22 24.51 -9.01
N LEU A 207 -8.50 23.54 -8.13
CA LEU A 207 -9.51 22.49 -8.34
C LEU A 207 -10.91 22.88 -7.83
N GLU A 208 -11.08 24.11 -7.34
CA GLU A 208 -12.33 24.67 -6.81
C GLU A 208 -13.01 23.78 -5.75
N LEU A 209 -12.22 23.11 -4.92
CA LEU A 209 -12.72 22.10 -3.98
C LEU A 209 -13.44 22.73 -2.79
N GLN A 210 -14.68 22.29 -2.58
CA GLN A 210 -15.46 22.69 -1.43
C GLN A 210 -15.19 21.77 -0.23
N PRO A 211 -15.05 22.30 1.00
CA PRO A 211 -14.88 21.48 2.17
C PRO A 211 -16.18 20.72 2.47
N LEU A 212 -16.06 19.45 2.86
CA LEU A 212 -17.19 18.71 3.40
C LEU A 212 -17.70 19.33 4.70
N GLU A 213 -19.01 19.51 4.83
CA GLU A 213 -19.67 19.98 6.06
C GLU A 213 -19.40 19.05 7.25
N LYS A 214 -19.28 17.74 6.99
CA LYS A 214 -18.98 16.72 7.98
C LYS A 214 -17.79 15.88 7.54
N VAL A 215 -16.71 15.96 8.31
CA VAL A 215 -15.49 15.20 8.09
C VAL A 215 -15.42 14.11 9.14
N PHE A 216 -15.54 12.86 8.71
CA PHE A 216 -15.31 11.73 9.61
C PHE A 216 -13.82 11.39 9.63
N PRO A 217 -13.27 11.02 10.80
CA PRO A 217 -11.93 10.44 10.84
C PRO A 217 -11.89 9.21 9.94
N GLY A 218 -10.73 8.98 9.31
CA GLY A 218 -10.46 7.75 8.57
C GLY A 218 -10.70 6.52 9.44
N PRO A 219 -11.08 5.37 8.84
CA PRO A 219 -11.23 4.14 9.59
C PRO A 219 -9.89 3.73 10.22
N ARG A 220 -9.95 2.90 11.27
CA ARG A 220 -8.75 2.19 11.73
C ARG A 220 -8.34 1.16 10.68
N LEU A 221 -7.22 1.39 10.03
CA LEU A 221 -6.70 0.55 8.96
C LEU A 221 -6.34 -0.85 9.45
N ALA A 222 -5.92 -1.00 10.70
CA ALA A 222 -5.64 -2.30 11.32
C ALA A 222 -6.91 -3.12 11.60
N ARG A 223 -8.07 -2.45 11.71
CA ARG A 223 -9.38 -3.13 11.78
C ARG A 223 -9.99 -3.39 10.41
N TYR A 224 -9.46 -2.77 9.37
CA TYR A 224 -10.02 -2.81 8.03
C TYR A 224 -9.58 -4.11 7.34
N THR A 225 -10.49 -5.08 7.28
CA THR A 225 -10.28 -6.44 6.74
C THR A 225 -10.46 -6.53 5.21
N ASP A 226 -10.41 -5.41 4.47
CA ASP A 226 -10.32 -5.47 3.00
C ASP A 226 -8.88 -5.78 2.57
N ASP A 227 -8.46 -7.00 2.87
CA ASP A 227 -7.28 -7.61 2.28
C ASP A 227 -7.68 -8.09 0.89
N LEU A 228 -7.71 -7.19 -0.10
CA LEU A 228 -7.67 -7.63 -1.48
C LEU A 228 -6.22 -8.08 -1.75
N VAL A 229 -5.97 -9.38 -1.57
CA VAL A 229 -4.71 -9.99 -2.04
C VAL A 229 -4.79 -10.03 -3.56
N THR A 230 -4.00 -9.19 -4.23
CA THR A 230 -3.90 -9.22 -5.69
C THR A 230 -2.84 -10.26 -6.02
N VAL A 231 -3.26 -11.43 -6.49
CA VAL A 231 -2.37 -12.57 -6.72
C VAL A 231 -1.54 -12.30 -7.96
N SER A 232 -0.22 -12.22 -7.77
CA SER A 232 0.74 -12.29 -8.86
C SER A 232 0.58 -13.60 -9.62
N THR A 233 0.48 -13.53 -10.94
CA THR A 233 0.42 -14.70 -11.84
C THR A 233 1.68 -15.56 -11.79
N ARG A 234 2.74 -15.10 -11.11
CA ARG A 234 4.06 -15.72 -11.05
C ARG A 234 4.29 -16.58 -9.80
N LYS A 235 3.41 -16.51 -8.79
CA LYS A 235 3.62 -17.25 -7.54
C LYS A 235 2.93 -18.62 -7.56
N PRO A 236 3.59 -19.66 -7.00
CA PRO A 236 3.04 -21.00 -6.96
C PRO A 236 1.87 -21.10 -5.99
N ALA A 237 0.95 -22.03 -6.24
CA ALA A 237 -0.28 -22.17 -5.48
C ALA A 237 -0.09 -22.38 -3.96
N VAL A 238 1.03 -22.98 -3.56
CA VAL A 238 1.44 -23.19 -2.15
C VAL A 238 1.58 -21.86 -1.39
N PHE A 239 2.03 -20.80 -2.07
CA PHE A 239 2.14 -19.46 -1.48
C PHE A 239 0.78 -18.96 -0.99
N TYR A 240 -0.28 -19.17 -1.78
CA TYR A 240 -1.63 -18.73 -1.44
C TYR A 240 -2.28 -19.59 -0.36
N ALA A 241 -2.01 -20.90 -0.34
CA ALA A 241 -2.43 -21.77 0.76
C ALA A 241 -1.81 -21.32 2.11
N ASN A 242 -0.53 -20.92 2.10
CA ASN A 242 0.14 -20.39 3.28
C ASN A 242 -0.45 -19.06 3.74
N ILE A 243 -0.81 -18.17 2.81
CA ILE A 243 -1.51 -16.91 3.13
C ILE A 243 -2.87 -17.20 3.78
N ILE A 244 -3.67 -18.09 3.19
CA ILE A 244 -4.98 -18.46 3.75
C ILE A 244 -4.80 -19.03 5.16
N ASN A 245 -3.86 -19.96 5.34
CA ASN A 245 -3.62 -20.59 6.63
C ASN A 245 -3.11 -19.59 7.69
N SER A 246 -2.17 -18.72 7.32
CA SER A 246 -1.67 -17.66 8.20
C SER A 246 -2.81 -16.71 8.61
N LYS A 247 -3.58 -16.19 7.65
CA LYS A 247 -4.66 -15.24 7.90
C LYS A 247 -5.80 -15.85 8.72
N PHE A 248 -6.22 -17.06 8.39
CA PHE A 248 -7.36 -17.72 9.03
C PHE A 248 -7.00 -18.38 10.37
N THR A 249 -5.88 -19.09 10.43
CA THR A 249 -5.47 -19.87 11.61
C THR A 249 -4.69 -19.02 12.61
N VAL A 250 -3.63 -18.32 12.15
CA VAL A 250 -2.71 -17.58 13.02
C VAL A 250 -3.30 -16.22 13.40
N GLN A 251 -3.76 -15.46 12.41
CA GLN A 251 -4.28 -14.10 12.62
C GLN A 251 -5.76 -14.07 13.00
N LYS A 252 -6.42 -15.24 13.04
CA LYS A 252 -7.82 -15.41 13.46
C LYS A 252 -8.82 -14.56 12.66
N GLN A 253 -8.52 -14.21 11.41
CA GLN A 253 -9.41 -13.41 10.59
C GLN A 253 -10.72 -14.15 10.27
N GLU A 254 -11.83 -13.43 10.29
CA GLU A 254 -13.18 -13.97 10.01
C GLU A 254 -13.55 -13.93 8.52
N THR A 255 -12.71 -13.36 7.66
CA THR A 255 -12.97 -13.24 6.22
C THR A 255 -11.64 -13.05 5.48
N VAL A 256 -11.44 -13.79 4.37
CA VAL A 256 -10.20 -13.72 3.57
C VAL A 256 -10.58 -13.59 2.08
N ARG A 257 -10.26 -12.46 1.45
CA ARG A 257 -10.55 -12.21 0.02
C ARG A 257 -9.29 -12.36 -0.83
N LEU A 258 -9.40 -13.01 -1.99
CA LEU A 258 -8.29 -13.24 -2.92
C LEU A 258 -8.71 -12.86 -4.36
N GLN A 259 -7.75 -12.67 -5.27
CA GLN A 259 -8.02 -12.53 -6.71
C GLN A 259 -6.92 -13.27 -7.47
N ALA A 260 -7.15 -14.46 -8.05
CA ALA A 260 -6.10 -15.39 -8.48
C ALA A 260 -6.23 -15.99 -9.89
N SER A 261 -5.15 -16.57 -10.44
CA SER A 261 -5.21 -17.37 -11.69
C SER A 261 -5.98 -18.68 -11.49
N GLU A 262 -6.50 -19.29 -12.56
CA GLU A 262 -7.36 -20.49 -12.48
C GLU A 262 -6.73 -21.67 -11.71
N ALA A 263 -5.43 -21.94 -11.90
CA ALA A 263 -4.72 -22.98 -11.15
C ALA A 263 -4.57 -22.65 -9.65
N ALA A 264 -4.35 -21.38 -9.33
CA ALA A 264 -4.30 -20.89 -7.96
C ALA A 264 -5.69 -20.91 -7.30
N ILE A 265 -6.77 -20.67 -8.09
CA ILE A 265 -8.16 -20.80 -7.65
C ILE A 265 -8.45 -22.23 -7.22
N THR A 266 -8.11 -23.23 -8.03
CA THR A 266 -8.36 -24.64 -7.70
C THR A 266 -7.69 -25.04 -6.40
N THR A 267 -6.45 -24.59 -6.19
CA THR A 267 -5.70 -24.89 -4.96
C THR A 267 -6.24 -24.13 -3.75
N ALA A 268 -6.62 -22.85 -3.91
CA ALA A 268 -7.25 -22.06 -2.85
C ALA A 268 -8.59 -22.66 -2.41
N VAL A 269 -9.38 -23.19 -3.36
CA VAL A 269 -10.61 -23.94 -3.09
C VAL A 269 -10.30 -25.24 -2.34
N GLN A 270 -9.28 -26.00 -2.75
CA GLN A 270 -8.86 -27.22 -2.03
C GLN A 270 -8.41 -26.92 -0.59
N ALA A 271 -7.63 -25.87 -0.38
CA ALA A 271 -7.18 -25.45 0.96
C ALA A 271 -8.36 -25.01 1.84
N ALA A 272 -9.29 -24.22 1.28
CA ALA A 272 -10.54 -23.85 1.94
C ALA A 272 -11.37 -25.07 2.34
N GLU A 273 -11.44 -26.07 1.46
CA GLU A 273 -12.19 -27.31 1.70
C GLU A 273 -11.53 -28.18 2.79
N ILE A 274 -10.20 -28.24 2.85
CA ILE A 274 -9.47 -28.91 3.93
C ILE A 274 -9.77 -28.24 5.28
N LEU A 275 -9.79 -26.90 5.35
CA LEU A 275 -10.13 -26.16 6.57
C LEU A 275 -11.60 -26.38 7.00
N ARG A 276 -12.51 -26.56 6.02
CA ARG A 276 -13.90 -26.96 6.26
C ARG A 276 -13.99 -28.37 6.84
N ILE A 277 -13.29 -29.34 6.25
CA ILE A 277 -13.24 -30.75 6.72
C ILE A 277 -12.68 -30.83 8.14
N GLN A 278 -11.71 -29.97 8.48
CA GLN A 278 -11.16 -29.86 9.84
C GLN A 278 -12.10 -29.12 10.83
N ASN A 279 -13.32 -28.77 10.43
CA ASN A 279 -14.34 -28.05 11.22
C ASN A 279 -13.89 -26.69 11.78
N ASN A 280 -12.87 -26.08 11.18
CA ASN A 280 -12.35 -24.79 11.64
C ASN A 280 -13.02 -23.60 10.93
N ALA A 281 -13.72 -23.84 9.81
CA ALA A 281 -14.35 -22.82 8.96
C ALA A 281 -15.68 -23.30 8.36
N VAL A 282 -16.58 -22.37 8.06
CA VAL A 282 -17.71 -22.52 7.16
C VAL A 282 -17.47 -21.63 5.94
N THR A 283 -17.47 -22.23 4.76
CA THR A 283 -17.41 -21.49 3.50
C THR A 283 -18.80 -20.95 3.18
N THR A 284 -18.99 -19.63 3.22
CA THR A 284 -20.31 -19.02 3.04
C THR A 284 -20.55 -18.55 1.61
N LYS A 285 -19.49 -18.24 0.87
CA LYS A 285 -19.59 -17.85 -0.55
C LYS A 285 -18.29 -18.09 -1.28
N ILE A 286 -18.38 -18.80 -2.40
CA ILE A 286 -17.36 -18.86 -3.44
C ILE A 286 -18.01 -18.24 -4.67
N SER A 287 -17.52 -17.09 -5.13
CA SER A 287 -18.01 -16.53 -6.39
C SER A 287 -16.86 -16.21 -7.34
N THR A 288 -16.96 -16.73 -8.55
CA THR A 288 -16.07 -16.45 -9.67
C THR A 288 -16.70 -15.34 -10.50
N ARG A 289 -16.08 -14.16 -10.55
CA ARG A 289 -16.40 -13.14 -11.56
C ARG A 289 -15.25 -13.04 -12.54
N TYR A 290 -15.51 -13.00 -13.83
CA TYR A 290 -14.44 -12.72 -14.80
C TYR A 290 -14.21 -11.22 -14.84
N ALA A 291 -12.99 -10.77 -14.55
CA ALA A 291 -12.58 -9.39 -14.79
C ALA A 291 -11.81 -9.34 -16.11
N LEU A 292 -12.18 -8.39 -16.98
CA LEU A 292 -11.41 -8.08 -18.18
C LEU A 292 -10.14 -7.35 -17.74
N ASN A 293 -8.98 -7.92 -18.04
CA ASN A 293 -7.72 -7.21 -17.91
C ASN A 293 -7.20 -6.92 -19.32
N ARG A 294 -7.02 -5.61 -19.64
CA ARG A 294 -6.42 -4.98 -20.83
C ARG A 294 -7.34 -4.46 -21.98
N PRO A 295 -6.87 -3.44 -22.75
CA PRO A 295 -7.57 -2.89 -23.92
C PRO A 295 -7.62 -3.87 -25.10
N LYS A 296 -8.64 -3.70 -25.94
CA LYS A 296 -9.14 -4.67 -26.94
C LYS A 296 -8.16 -5.13 -28.04
N GLU A 297 -6.98 -4.54 -28.19
CA GLU A 297 -6.17 -4.73 -29.41
C GLU A 297 -5.25 -5.96 -29.43
N ARG A 298 -5.02 -6.63 -28.29
CA ARG A 298 -4.15 -7.82 -28.24
C ARG A 298 -4.77 -9.00 -27.48
N GLY A 299 -5.98 -9.40 -27.87
CA GLY A 299 -6.57 -10.68 -27.45
C GLY A 299 -6.54 -10.93 -25.93
N GLY A 300 -7.21 -10.07 -25.16
CA GLY A 300 -7.23 -10.16 -23.70
C GLY A 300 -7.76 -11.50 -23.18
N TYR A 301 -7.03 -12.11 -22.25
CA TYR A 301 -7.47 -13.31 -21.54
C TYR A 301 -8.28 -12.91 -20.30
N ARG A 302 -9.40 -13.60 -20.05
CA ARG A 302 -10.22 -13.37 -18.85
C ARG A 302 -9.49 -13.93 -17.63
N VAL A 303 -9.14 -13.07 -16.68
CA VAL A 303 -8.63 -13.56 -15.38
C VAL A 303 -9.83 -13.76 -14.45
N PRO A 304 -10.07 -15.00 -13.96
CA PRO A 304 -11.13 -15.24 -13.00
C PRO A 304 -10.79 -14.56 -11.66
N LYS A 305 -11.68 -13.68 -11.19
CA LYS A 305 -11.64 -13.13 -9.83
C LYS A 305 -12.43 -14.06 -8.92
N LEU A 306 -11.76 -14.67 -7.95
CA LEU A 306 -12.37 -15.58 -6.98
C LEU A 306 -12.57 -14.89 -5.63
N GLU A 307 -13.79 -14.48 -5.33
CA GLU A 307 -14.13 -14.08 -3.96
C GLU A 307 -14.35 -15.35 -3.13
N LEU A 308 -13.42 -15.64 -2.21
CA LEU A 308 -13.62 -16.61 -1.13
C LEU A 308 -14.07 -15.86 0.12
N VAL A 309 -15.07 -16.40 0.81
CA VAL A 309 -15.51 -15.90 2.11
C VAL A 309 -15.54 -17.11 3.04
N LEU A 310 -14.53 -17.19 3.91
CA LEU A 310 -14.43 -18.20 4.96
C LEU A 310 -14.83 -17.55 6.28
N GLN A 311 -15.85 -18.10 6.95
CA GLN A 311 -16.28 -17.64 8.26
C GLN A 311 -15.85 -18.67 9.31
N ARG A 312 -15.31 -18.20 10.44
CA ARG A 312 -14.89 -19.10 11.51
C ARG A 312 -16.10 -19.72 12.21
N VAL A 313 -16.03 -21.03 12.48
CA VAL A 313 -17.05 -21.70 13.30
C VAL A 313 -16.68 -21.49 14.76
N ALA A 314 -17.60 -20.93 15.55
CA ALA A 314 -17.46 -20.90 16.99
C ALA A 314 -17.40 -22.36 17.49
N ARG A 315 -16.35 -22.71 18.26
CA ARG A 315 -16.31 -24.00 18.93
C ARG A 315 -17.55 -24.10 19.82
N LYS A 316 -18.43 -25.07 19.56
CA LYS A 316 -19.43 -25.46 20.55
C LYS A 316 -18.64 -25.96 21.77
N ALA A 317 -18.86 -25.30 22.91
CA ALA A 317 -18.42 -25.81 24.20
C ALA A 317 -19.13 -27.15 24.49
#